data_AF-A0A924YVB1-F1
#
_entry.id   AF-A0A924YVB1-F1
#
_cell.length_a   1.000
_cell.length_b   1.000
_cell.length_c   1.000
_cell.angle_alpha   90.00
_cell.angle_beta   90.00
_cell.angle_gamma   90.00
#
_symmetry.space_group_name_H-M   'P 1'
#
loop_
_entity.id
_entity.type
_entity.pdbx_description
1 polymer ?
#
loop_
_entity_poly.entity_id
_entity_poly.type
_entity_poly.pdbx_seq_one_letter_code
_entity_poly.pdbx_strand_id
1 'polypeptide(L)'
;MAKKKIAKKSKPALAAKNKKTTKGKPAPKKSSATKKPVKRKAAKEPEVSLGRPLVTQEEKLYMLFKDDYHARQIFEFLRVNTLKELEELSPQQIVRRVSKPVFDTVDRIRQTLAEMKRSLRDDEAYAKEYRDHTK
;
A
#
# COMPACT_ATOMS: atom_id res chain seq x y z
N MET A 1 1.74 -13.89 71.12
CA MET A 1 1.15 -13.11 70.01
C MET A 1 -0.25 -13.62 69.76
N ALA A 2 -1.26 -12.75 69.82
CA ALA A 2 -2.63 -13.13 70.17
C ALA A 2 -3.66 -12.91 69.04
N LYS A 3 -4.40 -14.01 68.76
CA LYS A 3 -5.85 -14.14 68.54
C LYS A 3 -6.55 -13.65 67.24
N LYS A 4 -7.39 -14.58 66.74
CA LYS A 4 -8.75 -14.44 66.14
C LYS A 4 -8.86 -13.99 64.67
N LYS A 5 -9.85 -14.37 63.85
CA LYS A 5 -10.90 -15.43 63.76
C LYS A 5 -11.71 -15.10 62.47
N ILE A 6 -12.16 -16.13 61.73
CA ILE A 6 -13.51 -16.31 61.08
C ILE A 6 -13.89 -15.59 59.76
N ALA A 7 -14.10 -16.46 58.76
CA ALA A 7 -15.15 -16.65 57.73
C ALA A 7 -16.34 -15.69 57.41
N LYS A 8 -16.69 -15.74 56.10
CA LYS A 8 -18.00 -15.81 55.38
C LYS A 8 -18.99 -14.61 55.30
N LYS A 9 -19.26 -14.24 54.02
CA LYS A 9 -20.53 -13.86 53.33
C LYS A 9 -21.75 -13.37 54.15
N SER A 10 -22.30 -12.20 53.78
CA SER A 10 -23.70 -11.99 53.28
C SER A 10 -24.07 -10.49 53.14
N LYS A 11 -24.82 -10.13 52.08
CA LYS A 11 -25.53 -8.83 51.86
C LYS A 11 -26.87 -8.80 52.67
N PRO A 12 -27.86 -7.89 52.51
CA PRO A 12 -27.97 -6.52 51.94
C PRO A 12 -28.82 -5.50 52.82
N ALA A 13 -29.06 -4.30 52.26
CA ALA A 13 -30.34 -3.54 52.23
C ALA A 13 -30.58 -2.25 53.07
N LEU A 14 -31.33 -1.33 52.42
CA LEU A 14 -32.19 -0.20 52.92
C LEU A 14 -31.47 1.13 53.25
N ALA A 15 -31.94 2.34 52.87
CA ALA A 15 -33.22 2.80 52.33
C ALA A 15 -33.20 4.27 51.79
N ALA A 16 -34.29 4.62 51.09
CA ALA A 16 -35.00 5.93 51.02
C ALA A 16 -34.42 7.04 50.10
N LYS A 17 -35.20 7.85 49.38
CA LYS A 17 -36.66 7.95 49.12
C LYS A 17 -36.84 8.87 47.90
N ASN A 18 -37.66 8.44 46.94
CA ASN A 18 -38.13 9.23 45.79
C ASN A 18 -39.64 9.47 45.98
N LYS A 19 -40.14 10.70 45.83
CA LYS A 19 -41.57 11.04 46.00
C LYS A 19 -42.10 11.78 44.76
N LYS A 20 -43.09 11.16 44.11
CA LYS A 20 -43.90 11.58 42.96
C LYS A 20 -44.85 12.75 43.27
N THR A 21 -45.24 13.48 42.22
CA THR A 21 -46.62 13.92 41.87
C THR A 21 -46.63 14.31 40.36
N THR A 22 -47.22 13.55 39.41
CA THR A 22 -48.62 13.58 38.87
C THR A 22 -49.10 15.00 38.47
N LYS A 23 -49.74 15.32 37.33
CA LYS A 23 -50.58 14.58 36.36
C LYS A 23 -50.87 15.54 35.17
N GLY A 24 -50.97 15.05 33.92
CA GLY A 24 -51.50 15.82 32.79
C GLY A 24 -51.31 15.13 31.42
N LYS A 25 -52.40 14.70 30.79
CA LYS A 25 -52.55 14.13 29.42
C LYS A 25 -53.50 15.08 28.64
N PRO A 26 -53.74 14.95 27.30
CA PRO A 26 -52.89 14.58 26.16
C PRO A 26 -53.12 15.53 24.92
N ALA A 27 -52.53 15.18 23.77
CA ALA A 27 -52.99 15.44 22.38
C ALA A 27 -52.07 16.30 21.46
N PRO A 28 -52.04 16.02 20.14
CA PRO A 28 -50.81 16.01 19.34
C PRO A 28 -50.72 17.16 18.34
N LYS A 29 -49.50 17.63 18.03
CA LYS A 29 -49.27 18.42 16.81
C LYS A 29 -48.20 17.76 15.95
N LYS A 30 -48.66 17.29 14.79
CA LYS A 30 -47.86 16.88 13.65
C LYS A 30 -46.87 17.99 13.30
N SER A 31 -45.58 17.70 13.37
CA SER A 31 -44.61 18.31 12.48
C SER A 31 -43.80 17.18 11.86
N SER A 32 -44.06 16.95 10.58
CA SER A 32 -43.31 16.07 9.72
C SER A 32 -41.88 16.61 9.59
N ALA A 33 -40.99 16.18 10.50
CA ALA A 33 -39.57 16.36 10.31
C ALA A 33 -39.09 15.37 9.25
N THR A 34 -39.04 15.84 8.01
CA THR A 34 -38.40 15.18 6.87
C THR A 34 -36.97 14.83 7.26
N LYS A 35 -36.72 13.57 7.64
CA LYS A 35 -35.37 13.05 7.90
C LYS A 35 -34.60 13.09 6.59
N LYS A 36 -33.72 14.09 6.42
CA LYS A 36 -32.72 14.10 5.36
C LYS A 36 -31.95 12.77 5.40
N PRO A 37 -31.83 12.03 4.28
CA PRO A 37 -31.02 10.83 4.27
C PRO A 37 -29.55 11.22 4.47
N VAL A 38 -28.98 10.75 5.58
CA VAL A 38 -27.54 10.83 5.82
C VAL A 38 -26.87 10.03 4.71
N LYS A 39 -26.27 10.71 3.73
CA LYS A 39 -25.36 10.11 2.74
C LYS A 39 -24.29 9.35 3.53
N ARG A 40 -24.38 8.02 3.55
CA ARG A 40 -23.27 7.17 3.95
C ARG A 40 -22.12 7.48 2.99
N LYS A 41 -21.15 8.26 3.45
CA LYS A 41 -19.86 8.35 2.75
C LYS A 41 -19.32 6.93 2.69
N ALA A 42 -19.07 6.45 1.48
CA ALA A 42 -18.36 5.20 1.27
C ALA A 42 -17.08 5.24 2.11
N ALA A 43 -16.89 4.23 2.95
CA ALA A 43 -15.70 4.09 3.76
C ALA A 43 -14.51 4.04 2.80
N LYS A 44 -13.66 5.07 2.85
CA LYS A 44 -12.35 5.04 2.21
C LYS A 44 -11.60 3.88 2.83
N GLU A 45 -11.09 2.97 2.01
CA GLU A 45 -10.28 1.85 2.50
C GLU A 45 -9.17 2.38 3.42
N PRO A 46 -8.83 1.64 4.49
CA PRO A 46 -7.79 2.08 5.41
C PRO A 46 -6.48 2.18 4.64
N GLU A 47 -5.95 3.39 4.49
CA GLU A 47 -4.54 3.56 4.14
C GLU A 47 -3.74 2.77 5.18
N VAL A 48 -2.95 1.81 4.69
CA VAL A 48 -2.05 1.03 5.52
C VAL A 48 -1.02 2.01 6.09
N SER A 49 -1.28 2.49 7.30
CA SER A 49 -0.42 3.49 7.95
C SER A 49 0.82 2.79 8.49
N LEU A 50 1.96 3.01 7.82
CA LEU A 50 3.28 2.51 8.21
C LEU A 50 3.92 3.36 9.34
N GLY A 51 3.18 4.29 9.93
CA GLY A 51 3.67 5.21 10.96
C GLY A 51 4.32 6.48 10.39
N ARG A 52 5.10 7.17 11.22
CA ARG A 52 5.80 8.39 10.83
C ARG A 52 7.06 8.02 10.02
N PRO A 53 7.29 8.63 8.84
CA PRO A 53 8.54 8.45 8.11
C PRO A 53 9.75 8.82 8.95
N LEU A 54 10.77 7.95 8.96
CA LEU A 54 12.05 8.20 9.65
C LEU A 54 12.96 9.16 8.86
N VAL A 55 12.72 9.28 7.56
CA VAL A 55 13.56 9.94 6.57
C VAL A 55 12.72 10.96 5.79
N THR A 56 13.33 12.07 5.40
CA THR A 56 12.70 13.10 4.57
C THR A 56 12.72 12.71 3.09
N GLN A 57 11.73 13.16 2.32
CA GLN A 57 11.63 12.83 0.89
C GLN A 57 12.76 13.42 0.04
N GLU A 58 13.38 14.50 0.53
CA GLU A 58 14.51 15.18 -0.11
C GLU A 58 15.86 14.51 0.17
N GLU A 59 15.89 13.44 0.98
CA GLU A 59 17.13 12.76 1.31
C GLU A 59 17.74 12.05 0.08
N LYS A 60 19.07 12.15 -0.04
CA LYS A 60 19.80 11.57 -1.17
C LYS A 60 19.84 10.05 -1.04
N LEU A 61 19.36 9.36 -2.06
CA LEU A 61 19.36 7.89 -2.10
C LEU A 61 20.76 7.29 -1.91
N TYR A 62 21.78 7.96 -2.44
CA TYR A 62 23.18 7.52 -2.29
C TYR A 62 23.64 7.46 -0.82
N MET A 63 23.15 8.36 0.03
CA MET A 63 23.50 8.36 1.46
C MET A 63 22.70 7.31 2.23
N LEU A 64 21.43 7.13 1.87
CA LEU A 64 20.55 6.14 2.50
C LEU A 64 20.96 4.69 2.19
N PHE A 65 21.38 4.43 0.95
CA PHE A 65 21.78 3.11 0.45
C PHE A 65 23.30 2.99 0.24
N LYS A 66 24.10 3.64 1.07
CA LYS A 66 25.57 3.68 0.95
C LYS A 66 26.22 2.30 0.90
N ASP A 67 25.67 1.34 1.64
CA ASP A 67 26.20 -0.02 1.80
C ASP A 67 25.72 -0.95 0.68
N ASP A 68 24.64 -0.60 -0.03
CA ASP A 68 24.11 -1.37 -1.15
C ASP A 68 24.62 -0.81 -2.48
N TYR A 69 25.64 -1.47 -3.02
CA TYR A 69 26.19 -1.12 -4.32
C TYR A 69 25.17 -1.29 -5.46
N HIS A 70 24.38 -2.36 -5.44
CA HIS A 70 23.43 -2.66 -6.53
C HIS A 70 22.28 -1.67 -6.57
N ALA A 71 21.75 -1.28 -5.40
CA ALA A 71 20.74 -0.23 -5.32
C ALA A 71 21.25 1.09 -5.92
N ARG A 72 22.48 1.49 -5.58
CA ARG A 72 23.10 2.71 -6.14
C ARG A 72 23.25 2.66 -7.65
N GLN A 73 23.62 1.51 -8.22
CA GLN A 73 23.69 1.33 -9.67
C GLN A 73 22.31 1.45 -10.32
N ILE A 74 21.26 0.94 -9.69
CA ILE A 74 19.87 1.08 -10.19
C ILE A 74 19.46 2.56 -10.16
N PHE A 75 19.74 3.30 -9.09
CA PHE A 75 19.40 4.73 -9.01
C PHE A 75 20.12 5.56 -10.06
N GLU A 76 21.41 5.29 -10.25
CA GLU A 76 22.22 5.93 -11.29
C GLU A 76 21.69 5.64 -12.70
N PHE A 77 21.34 4.38 -12.96
CA PHE A 77 20.74 3.97 -14.23
C PHE A 77 19.39 4.64 -14.48
N LEU A 78 18.53 4.73 -13.45
CA LEU A 78 17.22 5.36 -13.55
C LEU A 78 17.29 6.90 -13.54
N ARG A 79 18.45 7.49 -13.26
CA ARG A 79 18.66 8.94 -13.08
C ARG A 79 17.79 9.51 -11.96
N VAL A 80 17.71 8.79 -10.86
CA VAL A 80 16.94 9.13 -9.66
C VAL A 80 17.91 9.45 -8.53
N ASN A 81 17.71 10.59 -7.87
CA ASN A 81 18.65 11.12 -6.88
C ASN A 81 18.05 11.20 -5.47
N THR A 82 16.74 11.37 -5.36
CA THR A 82 16.03 11.61 -4.09
C THR A 82 14.99 10.52 -3.80
N LEU A 83 14.62 10.38 -2.52
CA LEU A 83 13.60 9.41 -2.12
C LEU A 83 12.24 9.71 -2.77
N LYS A 84 11.89 11.00 -2.90
CA LYS A 84 10.68 11.45 -3.60
C LYS A 84 10.56 10.87 -5.01
N GLU A 85 11.62 11.00 -5.81
CA GLU A 85 11.64 10.53 -7.19
C GLU A 85 11.58 8.99 -7.28
N LEU A 86 12.12 8.28 -6.28
CA LEU A 86 12.02 6.83 -6.20
C LEU A 86 10.61 6.36 -5.83
N GLU A 87 9.96 7.06 -4.89
CA GLU A 87 8.59 6.77 -4.44
C GLU A 87 7.54 6.97 -5.56
N GLU A 88 7.83 7.81 -6.55
CA GLU A 88 6.98 7.99 -7.73
C GLU A 88 6.94 6.76 -8.65
N LEU A 89 7.91 5.84 -8.53
CA LEU A 89 8.02 4.66 -9.37
C LEU A 89 7.46 3.42 -8.69
N SER A 90 6.66 2.64 -9.43
CA SER A 90 6.26 1.32 -8.95
C SER A 90 7.42 0.31 -9.09
N PRO A 91 7.46 -0.75 -8.26
CA PRO A 91 8.47 -1.81 -8.39
C PRO A 91 8.54 -2.40 -9.80
N GLN A 92 7.39 -2.61 -10.44
CA GLN A 92 7.31 -3.15 -11.80
C GLN A 92 7.83 -2.16 -12.84
N GLN A 93 7.62 -0.85 -12.64
CA GLN A 93 8.18 0.18 -13.50
C GLN A 93 9.69 0.24 -13.41
N ILE A 94 10.25 0.13 -12.20
CA ILE A 94 11.70 0.04 -11.96
C ILE A 94 12.27 -1.14 -12.75
N VAL A 95 11.73 -2.35 -12.54
CA VAL A 95 12.19 -3.56 -13.24
C VAL A 95 12.12 -3.38 -14.75
N ARG A 96 10.98 -2.92 -15.28
CA ARG A 96 10.77 -2.73 -16.72
C ARG A 96 11.76 -1.74 -17.32
N ARG A 97 12.03 -0.62 -16.65
CA ARG A 97 12.97 0.40 -17.15
C ARG A 97 14.39 -0.11 -17.16
N VAL A 98 14.80 -0.85 -16.12
CA VAL A 98 16.15 -1.45 -16.02
C VAL A 98 16.34 -2.58 -17.03
N SER A 99 15.33 -3.44 -17.21
CA SER A 99 15.45 -4.61 -18.08
C SER A 99 15.29 -4.28 -19.57
N LYS A 100 14.54 -3.22 -19.92
CA LYS A 100 14.20 -2.90 -21.31
C LYS A 100 15.41 -2.79 -22.24
N PRO A 101 16.47 -2.03 -21.92
CA PRO A 101 17.61 -1.94 -22.84
C PRO A 101 18.35 -3.26 -23.02
N VAL A 102 18.29 -4.16 -22.03
CA VAL A 102 18.86 -5.51 -22.16
C VAL A 102 18.06 -6.29 -23.20
N PHE A 103 16.73 -6.30 -23.10
CA PHE A 103 15.87 -6.92 -24.11
C PHE A 103 16.08 -6.31 -25.50
N ASP A 104 16.05 -4.98 -25.61
CA ASP A 104 16.28 -4.28 -26.88
C ASP A 104 17.65 -4.63 -27.49
N THR A 105 18.67 -4.82 -26.65
CA THR A 105 20.01 -5.22 -27.12
C THR A 105 20.04 -6.66 -27.60
N VAL A 106 19.39 -7.58 -26.88
CA VAL A 106 19.27 -8.97 -27.31
C VAL A 106 18.51 -9.06 -28.64
N ASP A 107 17.44 -8.29 -28.81
CA ASP A 107 16.70 -8.27 -30.08
C ASP A 107 17.55 -7.73 -31.23
N ARG A 108 18.36 -6.69 -31.02
CA ARG A 108 19.33 -6.24 -32.02
C ARG A 108 20.35 -7.33 -32.38
N ILE A 109 20.87 -8.04 -31.39
CA ILE A 109 21.80 -9.17 -31.63
C ILE A 109 21.11 -10.23 -32.51
N ARG A 110 19.85 -10.58 -32.20
CA ARG A 110 19.06 -11.54 -32.99
C ARG A 110 18.89 -11.09 -34.43
N GLN A 111 18.57 -9.81 -34.66
CA GLN A 111 18.44 -9.23 -36.00
C GLN A 111 19.76 -9.32 -36.78
N THR A 112 20.87 -8.85 -36.19
CA THR A 112 22.19 -8.90 -36.84
C THR A 112 22.61 -10.33 -37.17
N LEU A 113 22.33 -11.30 -36.30
CA LEU A 113 22.60 -12.70 -36.60
C LEU A 113 21.74 -13.23 -37.75
N ALA A 114 20.45 -12.89 -37.77
CA ALA A 114 19.54 -13.29 -38.84
C ALA A 114 19.97 -12.75 -40.21
N GLU A 115 20.42 -11.49 -40.28
CA GLU A 115 21.01 -10.89 -41.49
C GLU A 115 22.24 -11.69 -41.98
N MET A 116 23.06 -12.17 -41.04
CA MET A 116 24.23 -13.03 -41.31
C MET A 116 23.86 -14.50 -41.54
N LYS A 117 22.57 -14.84 -41.65
CA LYS A 117 22.05 -16.21 -41.80
C LYS A 117 22.49 -17.13 -40.65
N ARG A 118 22.59 -16.59 -39.43
CA ARG A 118 22.88 -17.30 -38.19
C ARG A 118 21.76 -17.07 -37.17
N SER A 119 21.74 -17.87 -36.11
CA SER A 119 20.80 -17.72 -34.99
C SER A 119 21.50 -17.95 -33.67
N LEU A 120 20.90 -17.46 -32.59
CA LEU A 120 21.24 -17.92 -31.25
C LEU A 120 20.77 -19.36 -31.07
N ARG A 121 21.33 -20.03 -30.05
CA ARG A 121 20.91 -21.38 -29.68
C ARG A 121 19.41 -21.39 -29.37
N ASP A 122 18.70 -22.33 -29.96
CA ASP A 122 17.25 -22.53 -29.82
C ASP A 122 16.36 -21.37 -30.35
N ASP A 123 16.93 -20.43 -31.13
CA ASP A 123 16.22 -19.26 -31.73
C ASP A 123 16.22 -19.30 -33.28
N GLU A 124 16.29 -20.51 -33.85
CA GLU A 124 16.30 -20.73 -35.30
C GLU A 124 15.00 -20.30 -35.98
N ALA A 125 13.88 -20.40 -35.26
CA ALA A 125 12.56 -19.99 -35.74
C ALA A 125 12.53 -18.50 -36.08
N TYR A 126 13.09 -17.65 -35.21
CA TYR A 126 13.17 -16.21 -35.45
C TYR A 126 13.99 -15.88 -36.69
N ALA A 127 15.17 -16.49 -36.86
CA ALA A 127 16.02 -16.23 -38.02
C ALA A 127 15.33 -16.64 -39.34
N LYS A 128 14.53 -17.72 -39.30
CA LYS A 128 13.72 -18.15 -40.45
C LYS A 128 12.60 -17.16 -40.77
N GLU A 129 11.82 -16.78 -39.76
CA GLU A 129 10.74 -15.78 -39.91
C GLU A 129 11.28 -14.44 -40.42
N TYR A 130 12.40 -13.97 -39.87
CA TYR A 130 13.06 -12.73 -40.29
C TYR A 130 13.45 -12.78 -41.77
N ARG A 131 14.02 -13.91 -42.23
CA ARG A 131 14.38 -14.11 -43.64
C ARG A 131 13.16 -14.14 -44.56
N ASP A 132 12.08 -14.76 -44.12
CA ASP A 132 10.85 -14.86 -44.90
C ASP A 132 10.12 -13.50 -45.00
N HIS A 133 10.24 -12.65 -43.96
CA HIS A 133 9.70 -11.29 -43.95
C HIS A 133 10.53 -10.25 -44.71
N THR A 134 11.84 -10.49 -44.89
CA THR A 134 12.76 -9.56 -45.57
C THR A 134 12.98 -9.89 -47.05
N LYS A 135 12.34 -10.94 -47.55
CA LYS A 135 12.26 -11.31 -48.98
C LYS A 135 11.16 -10.54 -49.69
#